data_AF-T0M622-F1
#
_entry.id   AF-T0M622-F1
#
_cell.length_a   1.000
_cell.length_b   1.000
_cell.length_c   1.000
_cell.angle_alpha   90.00
_cell.angle_beta   90.00
_cell.angle_gamma   90.00
#
_symmetry.space_group_name_H-M   'P 1'
#
loop_
_entity.id
_entity.type
_entity.pdbx_description
1 polymer ?
#
loop_
_entity_poly.entity_id
_entity_poly.type
_entity_poly.pdbx_seq_one_letter_code
_entity_poly.pdbx_strand_id
1 'polypeptide(L)'
;MFFFPSLVLIFFPWFPESPYFLLKHKNDKDGALNALLRLYGPSNRQLAEMQVAKMESALQSTEALNHSENRFNYIQLFKGKNLQRTIVAFTAPASQVLSGIIFVVGYLPYFLTLVGFDEVFNWNMYLFTISLSANLFSFWTVERVGRRKVTIYGLFILMVVMFIIGGLNVQPSQPKYMATIGLIYVWAAVFQLSIGPLGYTLASEVATASLRAETQAVVTVSNALFGWTFSFSVPYMINPDAGNLGGKVGFLFGGLGLFCTLLGFFLFPETKGMTFAEIDWAYLNDIKPWRFSEAIAEQRLAERAGNGFSKRTSRDGAVHVEDGRKL
;
A
#
# COMPACT_ATOMS: atom_id res chain seq x y z
N MET A 1 -6.81 -25.17 -2.94
CA MET A 1 -7.07 -23.72 -2.72
C MET A 1 -7.37 -23.38 -1.26
N PHE A 2 -7.95 -24.26 -0.43
CA PHE A 2 -8.31 -23.95 0.97
C PHE A 2 -7.30 -24.36 2.05
N PHE A 3 -6.18 -24.98 1.69
CA PHE A 3 -5.20 -25.47 2.67
C PHE A 3 -4.72 -24.37 3.64
N PHE A 4 -4.33 -23.21 3.11
CA PHE A 4 -3.85 -22.11 3.93
C PHE A 4 -4.97 -21.43 4.76
N PRO A 5 -6.15 -21.09 4.21
CA PRO A 5 -7.29 -20.65 5.00
C PRO A 5 -7.70 -21.62 6.14
N SER A 6 -7.69 -22.92 5.87
CA SER A 6 -8.02 -23.94 6.88
C SER A 6 -7.01 -23.94 8.03
N LEU A 7 -5.72 -23.79 7.74
CA LEU A 7 -4.69 -23.63 8.79
C LEU A 7 -4.97 -22.39 9.65
N VAL A 8 -5.25 -21.24 9.02
CA VAL A 8 -5.57 -20.01 9.77
C VAL A 8 -6.78 -20.20 10.67
N LEU A 9 -7.86 -20.84 10.19
CA LEU A 9 -9.06 -21.10 11.00
C LEU A 9 -8.80 -22.03 12.17
N ILE A 10 -7.96 -23.06 11.99
CA ILE A 10 -7.55 -23.95 13.07
C ILE A 10 -6.77 -23.16 14.13
N PHE A 11 -5.84 -22.29 13.70
CA PHE A 11 -4.98 -21.58 14.64
C PHE A 11 -5.57 -20.31 15.25
N PHE A 12 -6.66 -19.78 14.66
CA PHE A 12 -7.31 -18.53 15.05
C PHE A 12 -7.62 -18.42 16.55
N PRO A 13 -8.16 -19.46 17.24
CA PRO A 13 -8.49 -19.36 18.66
C PRO A 13 -7.28 -19.16 19.59
N TRP A 14 -6.06 -19.47 19.14
CA TRP A 14 -4.85 -19.27 19.96
C TRP A 14 -4.25 -17.88 19.83
N PHE A 15 -4.66 -17.07 18.85
CA PHE A 15 -4.15 -15.69 18.70
C PHE A 15 -4.80 -14.76 19.73
N PRO A 16 -4.02 -13.85 20.37
CA PRO A 16 -4.61 -12.80 21.18
C PRO A 16 -5.44 -11.87 20.30
N GLU A 17 -6.56 -11.39 20.85
CA GLU A 17 -7.39 -10.36 20.20
C GLU A 17 -6.58 -9.06 20.01
N SER A 18 -6.93 -8.27 19.00
CA SER A 18 -6.23 -7.00 18.74
C SER A 18 -6.35 -6.04 19.94
N PRO A 19 -5.24 -5.56 20.52
CA PRO A 19 -5.27 -4.61 21.64
C PRO A 19 -6.06 -3.34 21.31
N TYR A 20 -5.98 -2.88 20.06
CA TYR A 20 -6.73 -1.72 19.58
C TYR A 20 -8.24 -1.98 19.55
N PHE A 21 -8.66 -3.20 19.19
CA PHE A 21 -10.07 -3.59 19.20
C PHE A 21 -10.62 -3.67 20.62
N LEU A 22 -9.85 -4.25 21.56
CA LEU A 22 -10.22 -4.34 22.97
C LEU A 22 -10.41 -2.95 23.60
N LEU A 23 -9.51 -2.00 23.30
CA LEU A 23 -9.63 -0.62 23.78
C LEU A 23 -10.82 0.11 23.14
N LYS A 24 -10.94 0.07 21.80
CA LYS A 24 -11.95 0.87 21.08
C LYS A 24 -13.38 0.34 21.25
N HIS A 25 -13.58 -0.98 21.19
CA HIS A 25 -14.92 -1.58 21.14
C HIS A 25 -15.37 -2.19 22.47
N LYS A 26 -14.43 -2.66 23.29
CA LYS A 26 -14.75 -3.28 24.59
C LYS A 26 -14.39 -2.43 25.80
N ASN A 27 -13.68 -1.31 25.60
CA ASN A 27 -13.12 -0.46 26.66
C ASN A 27 -12.32 -1.28 27.71
N ASP A 28 -11.68 -2.36 27.26
CA ASP A 28 -11.01 -3.35 28.10
C ASP A 28 -9.50 -3.14 28.09
N LYS A 29 -9.04 -2.32 29.04
CA LYS A 29 -7.62 -1.95 29.20
C LYS A 29 -6.77 -3.11 29.66
N ASP A 30 -7.28 -3.91 30.59
CA ASP A 30 -6.57 -5.06 31.15
C ASP A 30 -6.42 -6.16 30.11
N GLY A 31 -7.47 -6.40 29.29
CA GLY A 31 -7.41 -7.28 28.14
C GLY A 31 -6.38 -6.82 27.09
N ALA A 32 -6.34 -5.52 26.78
CA ALA A 32 -5.37 -4.95 25.85
C ALA A 32 -3.93 -5.07 26.37
N LEU A 33 -3.71 -4.85 27.67
CA LEU A 33 -2.43 -5.06 28.33
C LEU A 33 -2.00 -6.53 28.25
N ASN A 34 -2.89 -7.47 28.59
CA ASN A 34 -2.61 -8.90 28.56
C ASN A 34 -2.30 -9.40 27.13
N ALA A 35 -3.02 -8.89 26.12
CA ALA A 35 -2.74 -9.19 24.73
C ALA A 35 -1.33 -8.70 24.31
N LEU A 36 -0.93 -7.50 24.73
CA LEU A 36 0.43 -6.99 24.49
C LEU A 36 1.50 -7.74 25.26
N LEU A 37 1.25 -8.14 26.52
CA LEU A 37 2.18 -8.95 27.31
C LEU A 37 2.39 -10.33 26.70
N ARG A 38 1.36 -10.91 26.07
CA ARG A 38 1.48 -12.17 25.33
C ARG A 38 2.32 -12.01 24.06
N LEU A 39 2.33 -10.83 23.45
CA LEU A 39 3.09 -10.52 22.23
C LEU A 39 4.55 -10.12 22.52
N TYR A 40 4.77 -9.24 23.50
CA TYR A 40 6.10 -8.72 23.87
C TYR A 40 6.81 -9.58 24.92
N GLY A 41 6.10 -10.48 25.59
CA GLY A 41 6.57 -11.24 26.72
C GLY A 41 6.32 -10.52 28.06
N PRO A 42 6.20 -11.29 29.16
CA PRO A 42 5.81 -10.78 30.49
C PRO A 42 6.82 -9.77 31.07
N SER A 43 8.08 -9.85 30.67
CA SER A 43 9.15 -8.95 31.12
C SER A 43 9.02 -7.51 30.60
N ASN A 44 8.19 -7.28 29.58
CA ASN A 44 8.07 -5.99 28.89
C ASN A 44 6.83 -5.19 29.30
N ARG A 45 6.37 -5.36 30.56
CA ARG A 45 5.15 -4.72 31.07
C ARG A 45 5.14 -3.20 30.92
N GLN A 46 6.25 -2.53 31.21
CA GLN A 46 6.36 -1.08 31.07
C GLN A 46 6.19 -0.62 29.61
N LEU A 47 6.70 -1.38 28.65
CA LEU A 47 6.50 -1.12 27.22
C LEU A 47 5.04 -1.33 26.82
N ALA A 48 4.40 -2.40 27.32
CA ALA A 48 2.99 -2.68 27.07
C ALA A 48 2.09 -1.57 27.61
N GLU A 49 2.29 -1.12 28.85
CA GLU A 49 1.54 -0.02 29.47
C GLU A 49 1.69 1.30 28.68
N MET A 50 2.91 1.62 28.24
CA MET A 50 3.15 2.80 27.39
C MET A 50 2.42 2.71 26.05
N GLN A 51 2.34 1.53 25.43
CA GLN A 51 1.62 1.36 24.16
C GLN A 51 0.10 1.46 24.36
N VAL A 52 -0.44 0.92 25.45
CA VAL A 52 -1.86 1.10 25.81
C VAL A 52 -2.18 2.58 25.98
N ALA A 53 -1.37 3.32 26.76
CA ALA A 53 -1.57 4.75 26.97
C ALA A 53 -1.51 5.56 25.65
N LYS A 54 -0.58 5.21 24.74
CA LYS A 54 -0.51 5.82 23.41
C LYS A 54 -1.77 5.54 22.57
N MET A 55 -2.24 4.30 22.58
CA MET A 55 -3.45 3.91 21.86
C MET A 55 -4.69 4.62 22.42
N GLU A 56 -4.80 4.75 23.75
CA GLU A 56 -5.89 5.49 24.39
C GLU A 56 -5.89 6.97 24.03
N SER A 57 -4.73 7.62 24.07
CA SER A 57 -4.61 9.02 23.66
C SER A 57 -5.00 9.22 22.19
N ALA A 58 -4.60 8.30 21.31
CA ALA A 58 -5.01 8.30 19.90
C ALA A 58 -6.52 8.07 19.71
N LEU A 59 -7.15 7.23 20.54
CA LEU A 59 -8.59 6.98 20.51
C LEU A 59 -9.38 8.18 21.05
N GLN A 60 -8.95 8.78 22.16
CA GLN A 60 -9.62 9.95 22.75
C GLN A 60 -9.55 11.18 21.84
N SER A 61 -8.37 11.45 21.25
CA SER A 61 -8.24 12.52 20.24
C SER A 61 -9.13 12.28 19.03
N THR A 62 -9.30 11.01 18.63
CA THR A 62 -10.20 10.61 17.56
C THR A 62 -11.67 10.76 17.94
N GLU A 63 -12.07 10.34 19.13
CA GLU A 63 -13.45 10.44 19.63
C GLU A 63 -13.87 11.89 19.83
N ALA A 64 -12.98 12.76 20.31
CA ALA A 64 -13.22 14.20 20.41
C ALA A 64 -13.47 14.84 19.03
N LEU A 65 -12.81 14.36 17.98
CA LEU A 65 -13.07 14.79 16.60
C LEU A 65 -14.40 14.22 16.08
N ASN A 66 -14.70 12.95 16.38
CA ASN A 66 -15.88 12.25 15.86
C ASN A 66 -17.20 12.59 16.58
N HIS A 67 -17.17 13.01 17.84
CA HIS A 67 -18.37 13.45 18.56
C HIS A 67 -19.01 14.72 17.96
N SER A 68 -18.29 15.44 17.11
CA SER A 68 -18.78 16.65 16.44
C SER A 68 -19.45 16.41 15.08
N GLU A 69 -19.24 15.26 14.42
CA GLU A 69 -19.81 15.00 13.09
C GLU A 69 -20.38 13.57 12.97
N ASN A 70 -21.67 13.50 12.59
CA ASN A 70 -22.52 12.31 12.44
C ASN A 70 -21.85 11.02 11.91
N ARG A 71 -22.42 9.88 12.35
CA ARG A 71 -22.08 8.45 12.07
C ARG A 71 -22.06 7.99 10.60
N PHE A 72 -21.84 8.87 9.62
CA PHE A 72 -21.58 8.50 8.22
C PHE A 72 -20.07 8.47 7.95
N ASN A 73 -19.37 7.47 8.51
CA ASN A 73 -17.90 7.30 8.47
C ASN A 73 -17.30 7.33 7.05
N TYR A 74 -18.04 6.91 6.02
CA TYR A 74 -17.50 6.85 4.66
C TYR A 74 -17.40 8.22 3.98
N ILE A 75 -18.28 9.17 4.29
CA ILE A 75 -18.23 10.51 3.67
C ILE A 75 -17.02 11.28 4.20
N GLN A 76 -16.59 11.01 5.44
CA GLN A 76 -15.40 11.61 6.05
C GLN A 76 -14.09 11.21 5.34
N LEU A 77 -14.05 10.06 4.66
CA LEU A 77 -12.91 9.66 3.83
C LEU A 77 -12.68 10.65 2.68
N PHE A 78 -13.75 11.25 2.15
CA PHE A 78 -13.68 12.16 1.01
C PHE A 78 -13.59 13.64 1.40
N LYS A 79 -13.48 13.96 2.70
CA LYS A 79 -13.37 15.34 3.20
C LYS A 79 -11.91 15.74 3.49
N GLY A 80 -11.52 16.92 3.02
CA GLY A 80 -10.29 17.60 3.42
C GLY A 80 -9.03 16.77 3.18
N LYS A 81 -8.17 16.65 4.22
CA LYS A 81 -6.89 15.93 4.15
C LYS A 81 -7.06 14.41 4.11
N ASN A 82 -8.20 13.88 4.57
CA ASN A 82 -8.50 12.45 4.47
C ASN A 82 -8.65 12.02 3.01
N LEU A 83 -9.16 12.89 2.13
CA LEU A 83 -9.27 12.58 0.69
C LEU A 83 -7.90 12.30 0.08
N GLN A 84 -6.89 13.11 0.40
CA GLN A 84 -5.53 12.89 -0.11
C GLN A 84 -4.98 11.54 0.38
N ARG A 85 -5.19 11.21 1.66
CA ARG A 85 -4.78 9.92 2.24
C ARG A 85 -5.50 8.74 1.59
N THR A 86 -6.81 8.87 1.37
CA THR A 86 -7.62 7.82 0.73
C THR A 86 -7.21 7.62 -0.73
N ILE A 87 -6.93 8.70 -1.47
CA ILE A 87 -6.41 8.60 -2.85
C ILE A 87 -5.07 7.87 -2.87
N VAL A 88 -4.14 8.19 -1.96
CA VAL A 88 -2.85 7.50 -1.84
C VAL A 88 -3.06 6.02 -1.51
N ALA A 89 -3.90 5.72 -0.50
CA ALA A 89 -4.19 4.36 -0.07
C ALA A 89 -4.85 3.51 -1.16
N PHE A 90 -5.69 4.12 -1.99
CA PHE A 90 -6.30 3.50 -3.17
C PHE A 90 -5.29 3.26 -4.30
N THR A 91 -4.48 4.27 -4.61
CA THR A 91 -3.59 4.25 -5.78
C THR A 91 -2.52 3.16 -5.65
N ALA A 92 -2.08 2.85 -4.42
CA ALA A 92 -1.06 1.84 -4.18
C ALA A 92 -1.50 0.42 -4.62
N PRO A 93 -2.60 -0.17 -4.14
CA PRO A 93 -3.11 -1.44 -4.66
C PRO A 93 -3.60 -1.36 -6.11
N ALA A 94 -4.24 -0.25 -6.51
CA ALA A 94 -4.66 -0.08 -7.90
C ALA A 94 -3.47 -0.19 -8.87
N SER A 95 -2.33 0.39 -8.51
CA SER A 95 -1.10 0.29 -9.31
C SER A 95 -0.53 -1.13 -9.42
N GLN A 96 -0.84 -2.04 -8.49
CA GLN A 96 -0.52 -3.47 -8.65
C GLN A 96 -1.27 -4.06 -9.84
N VAL A 97 -2.58 -3.85 -9.90
CA VAL A 97 -3.42 -4.38 -10.98
C VAL A 97 -3.04 -3.73 -12.32
N LEU A 98 -2.90 -2.41 -12.32
CA LEU A 98 -2.56 -1.61 -13.51
C LEU A 98 -1.16 -1.89 -14.05
N SER A 99 -0.25 -2.43 -13.24
CA SER A 99 1.09 -2.83 -13.70
C SER A 99 1.08 -4.09 -14.59
N GLY A 100 -0.03 -4.84 -14.64
CA GLY A 100 -0.18 -6.00 -15.53
C GLY A 100 -0.09 -7.37 -14.84
N ILE A 101 -0.27 -7.45 -13.52
CA ILE A 101 -0.21 -8.72 -12.77
C ILE A 101 -1.17 -9.79 -13.32
N ILE A 102 -2.35 -9.38 -13.78
CA ILE A 102 -3.36 -10.29 -14.34
C ILE A 102 -2.87 -10.92 -15.65
N PHE A 103 -2.17 -10.17 -16.49
CA PHE A 103 -1.59 -10.71 -17.72
C PHE A 103 -0.45 -11.69 -17.40
N VAL A 104 0.50 -11.28 -16.56
CA VAL A 104 1.73 -12.05 -16.29
C VAL A 104 1.47 -13.29 -15.44
N VAL A 105 0.67 -13.20 -14.37
CA VAL A 105 0.44 -14.34 -13.48
C VAL A 105 -0.87 -15.03 -13.80
N GLY A 106 -1.90 -14.28 -14.20
CA GLY A 106 -3.23 -14.84 -14.47
C GLY A 106 -3.35 -15.54 -15.82
N TYR A 107 -2.68 -15.05 -16.87
CA TYR A 107 -2.86 -15.53 -18.24
C TYR A 107 -1.57 -16.01 -18.93
N LEU A 108 -0.46 -16.15 -18.20
CA LEU A 108 0.76 -16.75 -18.76
C LEU A 108 0.52 -18.15 -19.35
N PRO A 109 -0.19 -19.08 -18.69
CA PRO A 109 -0.45 -20.40 -19.28
C PRO A 109 -1.14 -20.32 -20.63
N TYR A 110 -2.14 -19.44 -20.75
CA TYR A 110 -2.85 -19.20 -22.00
C TYR A 110 -1.92 -18.62 -23.07
N PHE A 111 -1.12 -17.63 -22.72
CA PHE A 111 -0.13 -17.05 -23.63
C PHE A 111 0.90 -18.09 -24.10
N LEU A 112 1.39 -18.96 -23.22
CA LEU A 112 2.32 -20.05 -23.58
C LEU A 112 1.70 -21.04 -24.56
N THR A 113 0.44 -21.45 -24.34
CA THR A 113 -0.26 -22.33 -25.29
C THR A 113 -0.45 -21.68 -26.66
N LEU A 114 -0.75 -20.38 -26.70
CA LEU A 114 -0.98 -19.64 -27.94
C LEU A 114 0.30 -19.51 -28.78
N VAL A 115 1.45 -19.43 -28.12
CA VAL A 115 2.76 -19.34 -28.76
C VAL A 115 3.31 -20.72 -29.16
N GLY A 116 2.67 -21.81 -28.72
CA GLY A 116 3.05 -23.18 -29.06
C GLY A 116 4.16 -23.75 -28.18
N PHE A 117 4.23 -23.33 -26.91
CA PHE A 117 5.12 -23.94 -25.92
C PHE A 117 4.49 -25.18 -25.29
N ASP A 118 5.25 -26.27 -25.25
CA ASP A 118 4.90 -27.46 -24.49
C ASP A 118 5.15 -27.27 -22.98
N GLU A 119 4.65 -28.19 -22.14
CA GLU A 119 4.92 -28.22 -20.70
C GLU A 119 4.50 -26.94 -19.94
N VAL A 120 3.37 -26.36 -20.33
CA VAL A 120 2.84 -25.09 -19.75
C VAL A 120 2.72 -25.12 -18.23
N PHE A 121 2.43 -26.29 -17.64
CA PHE A 121 2.38 -26.47 -16.20
C PHE A 121 3.75 -26.20 -15.54
N ASN A 122 4.84 -26.73 -16.10
CA ASN A 122 6.18 -26.57 -15.55
C ASN A 122 6.65 -25.12 -15.61
N TRP A 123 6.41 -24.44 -16.74
CA TRP A 123 6.67 -23.00 -16.85
C TRP A 123 5.92 -22.22 -15.77
N ASN A 124 4.63 -22.45 -15.63
CA ASN A 124 3.83 -21.76 -14.60
C ASN A 124 4.35 -22.04 -13.18
N MET A 125 4.75 -23.29 -12.89
CA MET A 125 5.35 -23.65 -11.61
C MET A 125 6.64 -22.86 -11.35
N TYR A 126 7.54 -22.75 -12.34
CA TYR A 126 8.78 -21.97 -12.22
C TYR A 126 8.51 -20.48 -11.93
N LEU A 127 7.49 -19.90 -12.56
CA LEU A 127 7.09 -18.51 -12.30
C LEU A 127 6.70 -18.31 -10.83
N PHE A 128 5.90 -19.22 -10.27
CA PHE A 128 5.49 -19.14 -8.87
C PHE A 128 6.65 -19.37 -7.91
N THR A 129 7.58 -20.28 -8.20
CA THR A 129 8.78 -20.50 -7.39
C THR A 129 9.63 -19.22 -7.32
N ILE A 130 9.90 -18.59 -8.46
CA ILE A 130 10.67 -17.33 -8.50
C ILE A 130 9.93 -16.21 -7.78
N SER A 131 8.61 -16.11 -7.99
CA SER A 131 7.76 -15.12 -7.32
C SER A 131 7.77 -15.28 -5.80
N LEU A 132 7.78 -16.52 -5.30
CA LEU A 132 7.88 -16.82 -3.88
C LEU A 132 9.25 -16.43 -3.32
N SER A 133 10.34 -16.83 -3.99
CA SER A 133 11.70 -16.45 -3.58
C SER A 133 11.87 -14.93 -3.55
N ALA A 134 11.44 -14.24 -4.60
CA ALA A 134 11.46 -12.79 -4.69
C ALA A 134 10.68 -12.12 -3.56
N ASN A 135 9.50 -12.66 -3.21
CA ASN A 135 8.71 -12.12 -2.10
C ASN A 135 9.44 -12.25 -0.75
N LEU A 136 10.14 -13.37 -0.49
CA LEU A 136 10.94 -13.53 0.73
C LEU A 136 12.08 -12.50 0.83
N PHE A 137 12.74 -12.20 -0.29
CA PHE A 137 13.77 -11.15 -0.33
C PHE A 137 13.20 -9.73 -0.21
N SER A 138 11.91 -9.53 -0.53
CA SER A 138 11.28 -8.21 -0.45
C SER A 138 11.34 -7.63 0.96
N PHE A 139 11.19 -8.44 2.01
CA PHE A 139 11.21 -7.95 3.39
C PHE A 139 12.51 -7.21 3.72
N TRP A 140 13.64 -7.76 3.26
CA TRP A 140 14.95 -7.16 3.49
C TRP A 140 15.13 -5.88 2.67
N THR A 141 14.71 -5.90 1.40
CA THR A 141 14.83 -4.76 0.48
C THR A 141 14.00 -3.57 0.96
N VAL A 142 12.75 -3.81 1.37
CA VAL A 142 11.81 -2.78 1.85
C VAL A 142 12.34 -2.10 3.11
N GLU A 143 12.87 -2.88 4.06
CA GLU A 143 13.39 -2.32 5.30
C GLU A 143 14.71 -1.56 5.11
N ARG A 144 15.57 -1.96 4.17
CA ARG A 144 16.84 -1.24 3.93
C ARG A 144 16.69 -0.01 3.06
N VAL A 145 15.95 -0.09 1.95
CA VAL A 145 15.92 0.97 0.94
C VAL A 145 14.85 2.04 1.24
N GLY A 146 13.74 1.65 1.86
CA GLY A 146 12.57 2.52 2.08
C GLY A 146 11.42 2.20 1.12
N ARG A 147 10.19 2.50 1.54
CA ARG A 147 8.97 2.08 0.85
C ARG A 147 8.80 2.85 -0.44
N ARG A 148 8.95 4.18 -0.41
CA ARG A 148 8.72 5.06 -1.57
C ARG A 148 9.68 4.73 -2.72
N LYS A 149 10.98 4.61 -2.43
CA LYS A 149 12.01 4.32 -3.44
C LYS A 149 11.75 2.97 -4.09
N VAL A 150 11.51 1.93 -3.30
CA VAL A 150 11.28 0.57 -3.81
C VAL A 150 10.03 0.52 -4.68
N THR A 151 8.93 1.15 -4.28
CA THR A 151 7.70 1.18 -5.10
C THR A 151 7.90 1.94 -6.41
N ILE A 152 8.50 3.13 -6.40
CA ILE A 152 8.65 3.95 -7.61
C ILE A 152 9.64 3.32 -8.59
N TYR A 153 10.83 2.91 -8.12
CA TYR A 153 11.80 2.23 -8.99
C TYR A 153 11.28 0.89 -9.47
N GLY A 154 10.54 0.15 -8.63
CA GLY A 154 9.85 -1.07 -9.02
C GLY A 154 8.87 -0.81 -10.16
N LEU A 155 7.93 0.13 -9.99
CA LEU A 155 6.96 0.50 -11.03
C LEU A 155 7.63 0.95 -12.33
N PHE A 156 8.72 1.72 -12.24
CA PHE A 156 9.48 2.15 -13.41
C PHE A 156 10.10 0.95 -14.16
N ILE A 157 10.74 0.01 -13.44
CA ILE A 157 11.31 -1.19 -14.06
C ILE A 157 10.21 -2.05 -14.70
N LEU A 158 9.09 -2.25 -13.99
CA LEU A 158 7.95 -3.01 -14.51
C LEU A 158 7.38 -2.37 -15.79
N MET A 159 7.26 -1.05 -15.82
CA MET A 159 6.85 -0.28 -16.99
C MET A 159 7.79 -0.51 -18.18
N VAL A 160 9.10 -0.37 -17.97
CA VAL A 160 10.11 -0.57 -19.04
C VAL A 160 10.03 -2.00 -19.57
N VAL A 161 9.96 -3.00 -18.68
CA VAL A 161 9.86 -4.41 -19.08
C VAL A 161 8.59 -4.67 -19.89
N MET A 162 7.46 -4.08 -19.50
CA MET A 162 6.19 -4.19 -20.24
C MET A 162 6.26 -3.57 -21.64
N PHE A 163 6.91 -2.42 -21.79
CA PHE A 163 7.15 -1.82 -23.11
C PHE A 163 8.05 -2.69 -23.99
N ILE A 164 9.09 -3.30 -23.42
CA ILE A 164 9.97 -4.22 -24.16
C ILE A 164 9.19 -5.47 -24.59
N ILE A 165 8.38 -6.06 -23.71
CA ILE A 165 7.50 -7.19 -24.04
C ILE A 165 6.55 -6.81 -25.19
N GLY A 166 5.89 -5.66 -25.10
CA GLY A 166 5.03 -5.14 -26.18
C GLY A 166 5.79 -5.02 -27.50
N GLY A 167 6.98 -4.42 -27.48
CA GLY A 167 7.85 -4.22 -28.64
C GLY A 167 8.30 -5.51 -29.31
N LEU A 168 8.71 -6.51 -28.52
CA LEU A 168 9.12 -7.82 -29.05
C LEU A 168 7.98 -8.55 -29.78
N ASN A 169 6.73 -8.31 -29.37
CA ASN A 169 5.55 -8.94 -29.93
C ASN A 169 4.91 -8.15 -31.10
N VAL A 170 5.55 -7.08 -31.59
CA VAL A 170 5.10 -6.37 -32.81
C VAL A 170 5.31 -7.22 -34.06
N GLN A 171 6.50 -7.80 -34.17
CA GLN A 171 6.86 -8.76 -35.22
C GLN A 171 7.33 -10.05 -34.53
N PRO A 172 6.39 -10.93 -34.14
CA PRO A 172 6.71 -12.10 -33.37
C PRO A 172 7.62 -13.06 -34.15
N SER A 173 8.58 -13.65 -33.44
CA SER A 173 9.41 -14.75 -33.93
C SER A 173 9.75 -15.68 -32.77
N GLN A 174 10.12 -16.93 -33.04
CA GLN A 174 10.42 -17.89 -31.99
C GLN A 174 11.48 -17.41 -30.98
N PRO A 175 12.61 -16.80 -31.40
CA PRO A 175 13.57 -16.21 -30.45
C PRO A 175 12.99 -15.07 -29.61
N LYS A 176 12.10 -14.25 -30.18
CA LYS A 176 11.46 -13.12 -29.47
C LYS A 176 10.43 -13.59 -28.44
N TYR A 177 9.77 -14.72 -28.69
CA TYR A 177 8.88 -15.34 -27.71
C TYR A 177 9.63 -15.87 -26.50
N MET A 178 10.76 -16.54 -26.71
CA MET A 178 11.66 -16.95 -25.61
C MET A 178 12.12 -15.75 -24.77
N ALA A 179 12.54 -14.66 -25.44
CA ALA A 179 12.92 -13.42 -24.76
C ALA A 179 11.73 -12.79 -23.98
N THR A 180 10.52 -12.84 -24.55
CA THR A 180 9.30 -12.38 -23.88
C THR A 180 9.05 -13.14 -22.59
N ILE A 181 9.14 -14.48 -22.62
CA ILE A 181 8.97 -15.31 -21.43
C ILE A 181 10.04 -14.99 -20.38
N GLY A 182 11.32 -14.88 -20.77
CA GLY A 182 12.38 -14.47 -19.84
C GLY A 182 12.08 -13.12 -19.16
N LEU A 183 11.58 -12.14 -19.92
CA LEU A 183 11.18 -10.83 -19.39
C LEU A 183 9.95 -10.89 -18.48
N ILE A 184 8.99 -11.78 -18.75
CA ILE A 184 7.85 -12.03 -17.85
C ILE A 184 8.33 -12.52 -16.48
N TYR A 185 9.38 -13.35 -16.45
CA TYR A 185 9.93 -13.87 -15.20
C TYR A 185 10.68 -12.80 -14.42
N VAL A 186 11.45 -11.96 -15.12
CA VAL A 186 12.09 -10.78 -14.52
C VAL A 186 11.02 -9.82 -13.99
N TRP A 187 9.95 -9.59 -14.75
CA TRP A 187 8.82 -8.77 -14.31
C TRP A 187 8.20 -9.32 -13.03
N ALA A 188 7.92 -10.63 -12.96
CA ALA A 188 7.32 -11.25 -11.78
C ALA A 188 8.22 -11.14 -10.54
N ALA A 189 9.53 -11.32 -10.71
CA ALA A 189 10.49 -11.15 -9.63
C ALA A 189 10.52 -9.70 -9.12
N VAL A 190 10.61 -8.71 -10.02
CA VAL A 190 10.62 -7.28 -9.65
C VAL A 190 9.30 -6.88 -8.99
N PHE A 191 8.16 -7.38 -9.48
CA PHE A 191 6.85 -7.10 -8.92
C PHE A 191 6.77 -7.55 -7.46
N GLN A 192 7.24 -8.78 -7.17
CA GLN A 192 7.21 -9.33 -5.82
C GLN A 192 8.25 -8.71 -4.88
N LEU A 193 9.37 -8.19 -5.40
CA LEU A 193 10.36 -7.43 -4.63
C LEU A 193 9.91 -6.00 -4.30
N SER A 194 8.93 -5.48 -5.04
CA SER A 194 8.52 -4.08 -4.94
C SER A 194 7.06 -3.92 -4.54
N ILE A 195 6.17 -3.74 -5.51
CA ILE A 195 4.81 -3.31 -5.24
C ILE A 195 3.91 -4.41 -4.71
N GLY A 196 4.21 -5.68 -4.97
CA GLY A 196 3.44 -6.83 -4.51
C GLY A 196 3.13 -6.78 -3.00
N PRO A 197 4.14 -6.76 -2.12
CA PRO A 197 3.91 -6.60 -0.69
C PRO A 197 3.60 -5.15 -0.29
N LEU A 198 4.23 -4.17 -0.94
CA LEU A 198 4.11 -2.77 -0.52
C LEU A 198 2.75 -2.12 -0.77
N GLY A 199 1.97 -2.58 -1.74
CA GLY A 199 0.70 -1.93 -2.10
C GLY A 199 -0.29 -1.88 -0.94
N TYR A 200 -0.52 -3.02 -0.27
CA TYR A 200 -1.41 -3.09 0.90
C TYR A 200 -0.76 -2.53 2.16
N THR A 201 0.55 -2.73 2.34
CA THR A 201 1.29 -2.15 3.47
C THR A 201 1.19 -0.62 3.46
N LEU A 202 1.48 0.03 2.33
CA LEU A 202 1.40 1.49 2.20
C LEU A 202 -0.04 1.99 2.41
N ALA A 203 -1.04 1.28 1.88
CA ALA A 203 -2.43 1.61 2.12
C ALA A 203 -2.82 1.58 3.61
N SER A 204 -2.25 0.65 4.38
CA SER A 204 -2.50 0.55 5.82
C SER A 204 -1.71 1.57 6.65
N GLU A 205 -0.51 1.94 6.22
CA GLU A 205 0.37 2.91 6.89
C GLU A 205 -0.12 4.36 6.73
N VAL A 206 -0.69 4.69 5.56
CA VAL A 206 -1.21 6.04 5.25
C VAL A 206 -2.60 6.28 5.84
N ALA A 207 -3.35 5.22 6.14
CA ALA A 207 -4.69 5.34 6.69
C ALA A 207 -4.67 5.84 8.15
N THR A 208 -5.47 6.88 8.40
CA THR A 208 -5.72 7.43 9.75
C THR A 208 -6.23 6.33 10.66
N ALA A 209 -5.74 6.25 11.91
CA ALA A 209 -6.11 5.19 12.84
C ALA A 209 -7.63 5.06 13.07
N SER A 210 -8.35 6.17 12.99
CA SER A 210 -9.80 6.28 13.15
C SER A 210 -10.59 5.65 12.00
N LEU A 211 -10.17 5.93 10.76
CA LEU A 211 -10.82 5.58 9.49
C LEU A 211 -10.12 4.40 8.78
N ARG A 212 -9.24 3.68 9.48
CA ARG A 212 -8.40 2.64 8.87
C ARG A 212 -9.24 1.49 8.32
N ALA A 213 -10.25 1.05 9.06
CA ALA A 213 -11.12 -0.04 8.62
C ALA A 213 -11.90 0.34 7.35
N GLU A 214 -12.45 1.56 7.34
CA GLU A 214 -13.24 2.09 6.23
C GLU A 214 -12.38 2.35 4.99
N THR A 215 -11.18 2.90 5.18
CA THR A 215 -10.20 3.09 4.10
C THR A 215 -9.82 1.75 3.48
N GLN A 216 -9.53 0.73 4.31
CA GLN A 216 -9.17 -0.61 3.84
C GLN A 216 -10.33 -1.30 3.12
N ALA A 217 -11.57 -1.10 3.55
CA ALA A 217 -12.75 -1.59 2.84
C ALA A 217 -12.86 -0.98 1.43
N VAL A 218 -12.73 0.34 1.30
CA VAL A 218 -12.76 1.04 0.00
C VAL A 218 -11.63 0.58 -0.90
N VAL A 219 -10.42 0.43 -0.35
CA VAL A 219 -9.24 -0.08 -1.08
C VAL A 219 -9.50 -1.49 -1.60
N THR A 220 -10.04 -2.38 -0.77
CA THR A 220 -10.31 -3.78 -1.14
C THR A 220 -11.36 -3.87 -2.24
N VAL A 221 -12.48 -3.15 -2.11
CA VAL A 221 -13.54 -3.11 -3.13
C VAL A 221 -13.00 -2.56 -4.44
N SER A 222 -12.23 -1.48 -4.38
CA SER A 222 -11.63 -0.86 -5.55
C SER A 222 -10.67 -1.81 -6.27
N ASN A 223 -9.78 -2.47 -5.52
CA ASN A 223 -8.85 -3.44 -6.08
C ASN A 223 -9.60 -4.62 -6.71
N ALA A 224 -10.66 -5.10 -6.07
CA ALA A 224 -11.51 -6.17 -6.63
C ALA A 224 -12.20 -5.74 -7.93
N LEU A 225 -12.67 -4.48 -8.02
CA LEU A 225 -13.28 -3.94 -9.24
C LEU A 225 -12.27 -3.88 -10.39
N PHE A 226 -11.08 -3.29 -10.17
CA PHE A 226 -10.03 -3.30 -11.20
C PHE A 226 -9.63 -4.73 -11.56
N GLY A 227 -9.50 -5.59 -10.56
CA GLY A 227 -9.17 -7.00 -10.74
C GLY A 227 -10.16 -7.71 -11.64
N TRP A 228 -11.46 -7.49 -11.41
CA TRP A 228 -12.54 -8.04 -12.23
C TRP A 228 -12.54 -7.46 -13.64
N THR A 229 -12.40 -6.13 -13.79
CA THR A 229 -12.39 -5.47 -15.10
C THR A 229 -11.27 -5.99 -16.00
N PHE A 230 -10.05 -6.10 -15.48
CA PHE A 230 -8.93 -6.61 -16.26
C PHE A 230 -8.97 -8.13 -16.43
N SER A 231 -9.45 -8.90 -15.46
CA SER A 231 -9.63 -10.35 -15.64
C SER A 231 -10.69 -10.65 -16.70
N PHE A 232 -11.71 -9.83 -16.81
CA PHE A 232 -12.68 -9.94 -17.90
C PHE A 232 -12.08 -9.51 -19.25
N SER A 233 -11.35 -8.40 -19.30
CA SER A 233 -10.90 -7.78 -20.57
C SER A 233 -9.64 -8.43 -21.17
N VAL A 234 -8.69 -8.87 -20.34
CA VAL A 234 -7.38 -9.38 -20.78
C VAL A 234 -7.49 -10.62 -21.68
N PRO A 235 -8.34 -11.62 -21.40
CA PRO A 235 -8.55 -12.75 -22.31
C PRO A 235 -8.97 -12.32 -23.71
N TYR A 236 -9.92 -11.37 -23.82
CA TYR A 236 -10.37 -10.86 -25.11
C TYR A 236 -9.27 -10.07 -25.85
N MET A 237 -8.38 -9.41 -25.11
CA MET A 237 -7.23 -8.71 -25.69
C MET A 237 -6.21 -9.68 -26.27
N ILE A 238 -5.89 -10.77 -25.56
CA ILE A 238 -4.88 -11.74 -25.98
C ILE A 238 -5.42 -12.65 -27.10
N ASN A 239 -6.71 -13.00 -27.05
CA ASN A 239 -7.31 -14.00 -27.94
C ASN A 239 -7.19 -13.59 -29.43
N PRO A 240 -6.68 -14.48 -30.31
CA PRO A 240 -6.58 -14.24 -31.75
C PRO A 240 -7.90 -13.96 -32.46
N ASP A 241 -9.01 -14.50 -31.96
CA ASP A 241 -10.34 -14.36 -32.56
C ASP A 241 -11.06 -13.05 -32.19
N ALA A 242 -10.48 -12.27 -31.27
CA ALA A 242 -11.04 -11.00 -30.81
C ALA A 242 -10.03 -9.85 -30.98
N GLY A 243 -9.35 -9.46 -29.91
CA GLY A 243 -8.42 -8.32 -29.93
C GLY A 243 -7.11 -8.60 -30.67
N ASN A 244 -6.71 -9.87 -30.78
CA ASN A 244 -5.48 -10.34 -31.42
C ASN A 244 -4.23 -9.50 -31.08
N LEU A 245 -4.17 -8.99 -29.84
CA LEU A 245 -3.01 -8.23 -29.37
C LEU A 245 -1.91 -9.20 -28.94
N GLY A 246 -2.23 -10.43 -28.53
CA GLY A 246 -1.24 -11.39 -28.05
C GLY A 246 -0.33 -10.76 -26.99
N GLY A 247 0.97 -10.68 -27.26
CA GLY A 247 1.94 -10.02 -26.37
C GLY A 247 2.01 -8.50 -26.48
N LYS A 248 1.37 -7.87 -27.49
CA LYS A 248 1.27 -6.39 -27.62
C LYS A 248 0.48 -5.76 -26.47
N VAL A 249 -0.25 -6.56 -25.70
CA VAL A 249 -0.89 -6.16 -24.44
C VAL A 249 0.11 -5.53 -23.47
N GLY A 250 1.41 -5.84 -23.59
CA GLY A 250 2.49 -5.16 -22.88
C GLY A 250 2.53 -3.63 -23.10
N PHE A 251 2.11 -3.11 -24.25
CA PHE A 251 2.02 -1.66 -24.48
C PHE A 251 0.94 -1.00 -23.63
N LEU A 252 -0.20 -1.67 -23.44
CA LEU A 252 -1.28 -1.16 -22.61
C LEU A 252 -0.84 -1.09 -21.15
N PHE A 253 -0.31 -2.19 -20.61
CA PHE A 253 0.17 -2.24 -19.23
C PHE A 253 1.44 -1.41 -19.01
N GLY A 254 2.27 -1.23 -20.04
CA GLY A 254 3.37 -0.26 -20.04
C GLY A 254 2.87 1.18 -19.92
N GLY A 255 1.85 1.55 -20.69
CA GLY A 255 1.22 2.88 -20.61
C GLY A 255 0.53 3.14 -19.27
N LEU A 256 -0.22 2.18 -18.75
CA LEU A 256 -0.83 2.25 -17.42
C LEU A 256 0.25 2.27 -16.32
N GLY A 257 1.33 1.50 -16.49
CA GLY A 257 2.49 1.50 -15.61
C GLY A 257 3.21 2.86 -15.57
N LEU A 258 3.32 3.56 -16.70
CA LEU A 258 3.85 4.93 -16.75
C LEU A 258 2.98 5.88 -15.93
N PHE A 259 1.66 5.83 -16.12
CA PHE A 259 0.73 6.65 -15.35
C PHE A 259 0.84 6.36 -13.85
N CYS A 260 0.90 5.09 -13.45
CA CYS A 260 1.11 4.68 -12.07
C CYS A 260 2.46 5.14 -11.50
N THR A 261 3.53 5.10 -12.30
CA THR A 261 4.87 5.56 -11.87
C THR A 261 4.87 7.07 -11.62
N LEU A 262 4.26 7.85 -12.53
CA LEU A 262 4.13 9.30 -12.38
C LEU A 262 3.26 9.66 -11.17
N LEU A 263 2.10 9.02 -11.03
CA LEU A 263 1.24 9.21 -9.87
C LEU A 263 1.96 8.83 -8.56
N GLY A 264 2.64 7.69 -8.54
CA GLY A 264 3.40 7.24 -7.39
C GLY A 264 4.51 8.21 -6.98
N PHE A 265 5.16 8.86 -7.96
CA PHE A 265 6.16 9.89 -7.68
C PHE A 265 5.59 11.09 -6.93
N PHE A 266 4.40 11.57 -7.31
CA PHE A 266 3.78 12.73 -6.63
C PHE A 266 3.03 12.35 -5.35
N LEU A 267 2.41 11.18 -5.31
CA LEU A 267 1.46 10.81 -4.26
C LEU A 267 2.06 9.95 -3.14
N PHE A 268 3.03 9.07 -3.40
CA PHE A 268 3.46 8.10 -2.38
C PHE A 268 4.42 8.70 -1.35
N PRO A 269 4.06 8.77 -0.06
CA PRO A 269 4.99 9.22 0.97
C PRO A 269 6.03 8.15 1.28
N GLU A 270 7.17 8.57 1.83
CA GLU A 270 8.06 7.65 2.53
C GLU A 270 7.52 7.42 3.94
N THR A 271 7.34 6.15 4.33
CA THR A 271 6.77 5.74 5.63
C THR A 271 7.75 4.94 6.48
N LYS A 272 8.94 4.62 5.96
CA LYS A 272 9.94 3.81 6.65
C LYS A 272 10.33 4.43 8.00
N GLY A 273 10.12 3.66 9.07
CA GLY A 273 10.56 4.03 10.42
C GLY A 273 9.83 5.24 11.02
N MET A 274 8.65 5.57 10.49
CA MET A 274 7.79 6.63 10.99
C MET A 274 6.66 6.05 11.85
N THR A 275 6.29 6.76 12.89
CA THR A 275 5.12 6.44 13.71
C THR A 275 3.85 7.00 13.06
N PHE A 276 2.70 6.40 13.37
CA PHE A 276 1.42 6.89 12.86
C PHE A 276 1.17 8.36 13.22
N ALA A 277 1.60 8.80 14.41
CA ALA A 277 1.46 10.19 14.85
C ALA A 277 2.31 11.17 14.00
N GLU A 278 3.53 10.77 13.60
CA GLU A 278 4.40 11.59 12.74
C GLU A 278 3.83 11.69 11.32
N ILE A 279 3.29 10.59 10.79
CA ILE A 279 2.57 10.58 9.50
C ILE A 279 1.35 11.50 9.60
N ASP A 280 0.59 11.41 10.69
CA ASP A 280 -0.58 12.24 10.91
C ASP A 280 -0.22 13.74 10.94
N TRP A 281 0.83 14.09 11.69
CA TRP A 281 1.37 15.44 11.76
C TRP A 281 1.82 15.97 10.39
N ALA A 282 2.51 15.15 9.58
CA ALA A 282 2.99 15.58 8.26
C ALA A 282 1.83 15.94 7.32
N TYR A 283 0.74 15.16 7.34
CA TYR A 283 -0.47 15.46 6.58
C TYR A 283 -1.25 16.66 7.11
N LEU A 284 -1.24 16.92 8.43
CA LEU A 284 -1.89 18.10 9.01
C LEU A 284 -1.14 19.40 8.66
N ASN A 285 0.18 19.34 8.48
CA ASN A 285 1.03 20.49 8.13
C ASN A 285 1.22 20.67 6.62
N ASP A 286 0.43 20.00 5.78
CA ASP A 286 0.47 20.13 4.32
C ASP A 286 1.85 19.88 3.69
N ILE A 287 2.60 18.95 4.29
CA ILE A 287 3.89 18.56 3.76
C ILE A 287 3.65 17.75 2.50
N LYS A 288 4.44 18.01 1.46
CA LYS A 288 4.35 17.25 0.21
C LYS A 288 4.82 15.80 0.46
N PRO A 289 4.15 14.76 -0.10
CA PRO A 289 4.49 13.36 0.17
C PRO A 289 5.98 13.01 -0.04
N TRP A 290 6.62 13.65 -1.03
CA TRP A 290 8.05 13.44 -1.32
C TRP A 290 9.02 14.05 -0.30
N ARG A 291 8.55 14.91 0.62
CA ARG A 291 9.37 15.55 1.66
C ARG A 291 9.07 15.03 3.07
N PHE A 292 8.24 14.00 3.22
CA PHE A 292 7.88 13.44 4.53
C PHE A 292 9.11 13.02 5.34
N SER A 293 10.08 12.35 4.70
CA SER A 293 11.31 11.92 5.39
C SER A 293 12.17 13.07 5.87
N GLU A 294 12.24 14.17 5.13
CA GLU A 294 13.04 15.35 5.50
C GLU A 294 12.36 16.08 6.67
N ALA A 295 11.06 16.34 6.56
CA ALA A 295 10.33 17.08 7.57
C ALA A 295 10.28 16.37 8.93
N ILE A 296 10.11 15.05 8.94
CA ILE A 296 10.09 14.27 10.19
C ILE A 296 11.50 14.18 10.78
N ALA A 297 12.55 14.12 9.94
CA ALA A 297 13.93 14.19 10.44
C ALA A 297 14.20 15.55 11.10
N GLU A 298 13.76 16.65 10.50
CA GLU A 298 13.85 18.00 11.09
C GLU A 298 13.07 18.10 12.41
N GLN A 299 11.85 17.55 12.47
CA GLN A 299 11.06 17.51 13.70
C GLN A 299 11.77 16.76 14.83
N ARG A 300 12.29 15.55 14.54
CA ARG A 300 13.02 14.75 15.54
C ARG A 300 14.28 15.46 16.04
N LEU A 301 14.97 16.20 15.16
CA LEU A 301 16.12 17.01 15.55
C LEU A 301 15.71 18.19 16.43
N ALA A 302 14.62 18.87 16.11
CA ALA A 302 14.09 19.98 16.91
C ALA A 302 13.65 19.53 18.31
N GLU A 303 12.96 18.39 18.42
CA GLU A 303 12.56 17.78 19.70
C GLU A 303 13.79 17.40 20.55
N ARG A 304 14.83 16.82 19.94
CA ARG A 304 16.09 16.50 20.63
C ARG A 304 16.89 17.73 21.04
N ALA A 305 16.78 18.83 20.30
CA ALA A 305 17.45 20.09 20.61
C ALA A 305 16.75 20.89 21.72
N GLY A 306 15.63 20.40 22.29
CA GLY A 306 14.88 21.09 23.33
C GLY A 306 14.09 22.32 22.84
N ASN A 307 14.10 22.59 21.54
CA ASN A 307 13.33 23.66 20.93
C ASN A 307 11.95 23.14 20.55
N GLY A 308 11.05 23.08 21.53
CA GLY A 308 9.62 22.86 21.26
C GLY A 308 9.13 23.91 20.26
N PHE A 309 8.53 23.46 19.14
CA PHE A 309 8.07 24.35 18.09
C PHE A 309 6.94 25.24 18.60
N SER A 310 7.28 26.46 18.99
CA SER A 310 6.33 27.56 19.12
C SER A 310 5.70 27.82 17.75
N LYS A 311 4.37 27.80 17.71
CA LYS A 311 3.50 28.15 16.57
C LYS A 311 4.11 29.21 15.65
N ARG A 312 4.50 28.80 14.45
CA ARG A 312 4.60 29.61 13.22
C ARG A 312 3.86 28.76 12.17
N THR A 313 2.70 29.10 11.64
CA THR A 313 2.16 30.41 11.23
C THR A 313 0.64 30.33 11.11
N SER A 314 -0.09 31.11 11.92
CA SER A 314 -1.32 31.76 11.46
C SER A 314 -0.90 33.18 11.07
N ARG A 315 -0.65 33.38 9.79
CA ARG A 315 -0.61 34.69 9.14
C ARG A 315 -1.47 34.52 7.89
N ASP A 316 -2.77 34.64 8.11
CA ASP A 316 -3.72 35.34 7.25
C ASP A 316 -5.09 35.26 7.92
N GLY A 317 -5.60 36.42 8.34
CA GLY A 317 -6.85 36.54 9.07
C GLY A 317 -6.77 37.58 10.17
N ALA A 318 -6.71 38.85 9.78
CA ALA A 318 -6.90 39.97 10.69
C ALA A 318 -8.28 39.87 11.36
N VAL A 319 -8.29 39.77 12.69
CA VAL A 319 -9.46 40.14 13.50
C VAL A 319 -8.97 41.10 14.57
N HIS A 320 -9.42 42.34 14.43
CA HIS A 320 -9.28 43.40 15.42
C HIS A 320 -9.72 42.90 16.80
N VAL A 321 -8.84 43.02 17.79
CA VAL A 321 -9.23 43.02 19.20
C VAL A 321 -9.21 44.48 19.63
N GLU A 322 -10.41 45.06 19.77
CA GLU A 322 -10.59 46.33 20.48
C GLU A 322 -10.22 46.11 21.96
N ASP A 323 -9.35 46.99 22.43
CA ASP A 323 -8.84 47.05 23.80
C ASP A 323 -9.93 47.61 24.73
N GLY A 324 -10.42 46.75 25.63
CA GLY A 324 -11.48 47.08 26.58
C GLY A 324 -11.02 46.92 28.02
N ARG A 325 -10.15 47.83 28.48
CA ARG A 325 -10.02 48.15 29.91
C ARG A 325 -9.97 49.66 30.10
N LYS A 326 -11.05 50.22 30.67
CA LYS A 326 -11.01 51.23 31.73
C LYS A 326 -12.41 51.49 32.31
N LEU A 327 -12.43 51.43 33.64
CA LEU A 327 -13.47 51.78 34.64
C LEU A 327 -14.50 50.69 34.97
#